data_AF-Q52183-F1
#
_entry.id   AF-Q52183-F1
#
_cell.length_a   1.000
_cell.length_b   1.000
_cell.length_c   1.000
_cell.angle_alpha   90.00
_cell.angle_beta   90.00
_cell.angle_gamma   90.00
#
_symmetry.space_group_name_H-M   'P 1'
#
loop_
_entity.id
_entity.type
_entity.pdbx_description
1 polymer ?
#
loop_
_entity_poly.entity_id
_entity_poly.type
_entity_poly.pdbx_seq_one_letter_code
_entity_poly.pdbx_strand_id
1 'polypeptide(L)'
;MSKYQVLYVTKSEFQDRITGRLVQSLKVQYASPDAVNTDNAKGLPALTVPAEFSLWSQFRQVPGAYDLEFASIPDGRGRPQQTITGVKLQA
;
A
#
# COMPACT_ATOMS: atom_id res chain seq x y z
N MET A 1 -4.04 -15.87 7.34
CA MET A 1 -3.55 -14.68 6.61
C MET A 1 -4.74 -13.78 6.36
N SER A 2 -4.64 -12.51 6.75
CA SER A 2 -5.72 -11.53 6.55
C SER A 2 -5.79 -11.15 5.08
N LYS A 3 -7.00 -11.19 4.52
CA LYS A 3 -7.26 -10.88 3.11
C LYS A 3 -7.47 -9.38 2.96
N TYR A 4 -6.69 -8.73 2.11
CA TYR A 4 -6.85 -7.32 1.83
C TYR A 4 -7.37 -7.12 0.41
N GLN A 5 -8.42 -6.33 0.28
CA GLN A 5 -8.92 -5.95 -1.04
C GLN A 5 -8.16 -4.72 -1.49
N VAL A 6 -7.22 -4.90 -2.42
CA VAL A 6 -6.51 -3.78 -3.04
C VAL A 6 -7.44 -3.11 -4.04
N LEU A 7 -7.62 -1.80 -3.90
CA LEU A 7 -8.55 -0.98 -4.66
C LEU A 7 -7.86 -0.17 -5.75
N TYR A 8 -6.68 0.38 -5.41
CA TYR A 8 -5.90 1.22 -6.31
C TYR A 8 -4.41 1.15 -5.95
N VAL A 9 -3.55 1.28 -6.96
CA VAL A 9 -2.10 1.32 -6.77
C VAL A 9 -1.53 2.47 -7.60
N THR A 10 -0.86 3.40 -6.93
CA THR A 10 -0.24 4.57 -7.56
C THR A 10 1.26 4.43 -7.53
N LYS A 11 1.91 4.47 -8.69
CA LYS A 11 3.36 4.63 -8.79
C LYS A 11 3.74 6.06 -9.17
N SER A 12 4.86 6.53 -8.66
CA SER A 12 5.45 7.80 -9.10
C SER A 12 6.97 7.67 -9.12
N GLU A 13 7.55 8.10 -10.23
CA GLU A 13 8.97 8.03 -10.51
C GLU A 13 9.39 9.32 -11.20
N PHE A 14 10.28 10.08 -10.56
CA PHE A 14 10.76 11.35 -11.10
C PHE A 14 12.16 11.64 -10.59
N GLN A 15 12.91 12.43 -11.35
CA GLN A 15 14.23 12.89 -10.93
C GLN A 15 14.08 14.12 -10.03
N ASP A 16 14.65 14.07 -8.83
CA ASP A 16 14.72 15.22 -7.94
C ASP A 16 15.64 16.28 -8.56
N ARG A 17 15.11 17.48 -8.75
CA ARG A 17 15.82 18.61 -9.37
C ARG A 17 16.95 19.14 -8.49
N ILE A 18 16.90 18.93 -7.18
CA ILE A 18 17.91 19.42 -6.23
C ILE A 18 19.03 18.40 -6.08
N THR A 19 18.68 17.16 -5.76
CA THR A 19 19.68 16.11 -5.47
C THR A 19 20.13 15.34 -6.71
N GLY A 20 19.44 15.47 -7.84
CA GLY A 20 19.67 14.71 -9.06
C GLY A 20 19.28 13.23 -8.95
N ARG A 21 18.85 12.77 -7.76
CA ARG A 21 18.52 11.37 -7.48
C ARG A 21 17.16 11.01 -8.04
N LEU A 22 17.02 9.76 -8.46
CA LEU A 22 15.73 9.20 -8.83
C LEU A 22 14.89 8.96 -7.58
N VAL A 23 13.73 9.59 -7.51
CA VAL A 23 12.74 9.39 -6.45
C VAL A 23 11.67 8.46 -6.96
N GLN A 24 11.54 7.32 -6.29
CA GLN A 24 10.56 6.30 -6.59
C GLN A 24 9.62 6.14 -5.39
N SER A 25 8.32 6.07 -5.66
CA SER A 25 7.32 5.83 -4.63
C SER A 25 6.18 4.97 -5.16
N LEU A 26 5.66 4.14 -4.28
CA LEU A 26 4.50 3.30 -4.52
C LEU A 26 3.53 3.47 -3.36
N LYS A 27 2.26 3.74 -3.67
CA LYS A 27 1.17 3.84 -2.70
C LYS A 27 0.09 2.84 -3.06
N VAL A 28 -0.43 2.16 -2.06
CA VAL A 28 -1.48 1.15 -2.21
C VAL A 28 -2.66 1.58 -1.38
N GLN A 29 -3.83 1.63 -2.04
CA GLN A 29 -5.10 1.79 -1.37
C GLN A 29 -5.75 0.41 -1.22
N TYR A 30 -6.13 0.03 -0.01
CA TYR A 30 -6.75 -1.25 0.28
C TYR A 30 -7.87 -1.11 1.31
N ALA A 31 -8.82 -2.03 1.28
CA ALA A 31 -9.80 -2.20 2.35
C ALA A 31 -9.37 -3.37 3.25
N SER A 32 -9.41 -3.15 4.56
CA SER A 32 -9.19 -4.19 5.56
C SER A 32 -10.53 -4.69 6.10
N PRO A 33 -10.80 -6.00 6.12
CA PRO A 33 -12.01 -6.54 6.75
C PRO A 33 -12.07 -6.24 8.25
N ASP A 34 -10.93 -6.02 8.89
CA ASP A 34 -10.84 -5.71 10.32
C ASP A 34 -11.18 -4.24 10.63
N ALA A 35 -11.31 -3.39 9.60
CA ALA A 35 -11.61 -1.97 9.76
C ALA A 35 -13.12 -1.65 9.74
N VAL A 36 -13.99 -2.67 9.75
CA VAL A 36 -15.44 -2.49 9.90
C VAL A 36 -15.72 -1.91 11.28
N ASN A 37 -16.20 -0.67 11.34
CA ASN A 37 -16.86 -0.16 12.54
C ASN A 37 -18.32 -0.65 12.51
N THR A 38 -18.67 -1.59 13.40
CA THR A 38 -20.00 -2.19 13.50
C THR A 38 -21.10 -1.19 13.88
N ASP A 39 -20.74 -0.03 14.43
CA ASP A 39 -21.69 0.96 14.93
C ASP A 39 -22.15 1.95 13.84
N ASN A 40 -21.47 2.00 12.69
CA ASN A 40 -21.81 2.89 11.57
C ASN A 40 -21.54 2.18 10.24
N ALA A 41 -22.59 1.56 9.68
CA ALA A 41 -22.56 0.76 8.44
C ALA A 41 -22.34 1.59 7.14
N LYS A 42 -21.25 2.37 7.07
CA LYS A 42 -20.86 3.16 5.88
C LYS A 42 -19.90 2.42 4.93
N GLY A 43 -19.78 1.10 5.06
CA GLY A 43 -18.87 0.27 4.29
C GLY A 43 -17.44 0.22 4.87
N LEU A 44 -16.55 -0.49 4.19
CA LEU A 44 -15.15 -0.65 4.61
C LEU A 44 -14.36 0.62 4.34
N PRO A 45 -13.64 1.19 5.33
CA PRO A 45 -12.77 2.33 5.07
C PRO A 45 -11.59 1.90 4.21
N ALA A 46 -11.29 2.69 3.17
CA ALA A 46 -10.12 2.51 2.35
C ALA A 46 -8.89 3.14 3.04
N LEU A 47 -7.90 2.33 3.34
CA LEU A 47 -6.61 2.74 3.92
C LEU A 47 -5.60 2.95 2.79
N THR A 48 -4.73 3.95 2.93
CA THR A 48 -3.64 4.22 1.98
C THR A 48 -2.31 4.13 2.71
N VAL A 49 -1.42 3.29 2.22
CA VAL A 49 -0.08 3.08 2.79
C VAL A 49 0.98 3.13 1.70
N PRO A 50 2.22 3.54 2.02
CA PRO A 50 3.35 3.32 1.14
C PRO A 50 3.62 1.81 0.97
N ALA A 51 4.29 1.47 -0.13
CA ALA A 51 4.78 0.15 -0.41
C ALA A 51 6.19 0.23 -1.01
N GLU A 52 6.96 -0.84 -0.92
CA GLU A 52 8.23 -0.93 -1.63
C GLU A 52 8.02 -0.87 -3.15
N PHE A 53 8.81 -0.05 -3.85
CA PHE A 53 8.62 0.20 -5.28
C PHE A 53 8.79 -1.06 -6.14
N SER A 54 9.64 -2.00 -5.71
CA SER A 54 9.86 -3.31 -6.32
C SER A 54 8.58 -4.14 -6.46
N LEU A 55 7.59 -3.92 -5.60
CA LEU A 55 6.33 -4.66 -5.54
C LEU A 55 5.34 -4.25 -6.63
N TRP A 56 5.59 -3.18 -7.38
CA TRP A 56 4.68 -2.70 -8.44
C TRP A 56 4.28 -3.82 -9.41
N SER A 57 5.24 -4.65 -9.82
CA SER A 57 5.02 -5.76 -10.78
C SER A 57 4.15 -6.91 -10.21
N GLN A 58 3.98 -6.96 -8.89
CA GLN A 58 3.20 -8.00 -8.21
C GLN A 58 1.71 -7.65 -8.15
N PHE A 59 1.35 -6.36 -8.27
CA PHE A 59 -0.03 -5.90 -8.39
C PHE A 59 -0.56 -6.05 -9.83
N ARG A 60 -0.82 -7.30 -10.23
CA ARG A 60 -1.20 -7.64 -11.62
C ARG A 60 -2.65 -7.29 -11.97
N GLN A 61 -3.52 -7.23 -10.97
CA GLN A 61 -4.95 -6.98 -11.14
C GLN A 61 -5.47 -6.06 -10.03
N VAL A 62 -6.04 -4.93 -10.41
CA VAL A 62 -6.59 -3.95 -9.47
C VAL A 62 -7.95 -3.48 -10.02
N PRO A 63 -9.04 -3.53 -9.23
CA PRO A 63 -9.10 -4.06 -7.87
C PRO A 63 -8.92 -5.58 -7.80
N GLY A 64 -8.37 -6.09 -6.70
CA GLY A 64 -8.11 -7.53 -6.51
C GLY A 64 -7.83 -7.90 -5.05
N ALA A 65 -7.91 -9.20 -4.73
CA ALA A 65 -7.62 -9.73 -3.41
C ALA A 65 -6.14 -10.12 -3.30
N TYR A 66 -5.48 -9.63 -2.25
CA TYR A 66 -4.06 -9.86 -2.02
C TYR A 66 -3.79 -10.24 -0.57
N ASP A 67 -2.78 -11.09 -0.38
CA ASP A 67 -2.08 -11.18 0.90
C ASP A 67 -1.02 -10.09 0.92
N LEU A 68 -1.08 -9.23 1.95
CA LEU A 68 -0.15 -8.12 2.13
C LEU A 68 0.67 -8.34 3.41
N GLU A 69 1.98 -8.18 3.30
CA GLU A 69 2.89 -8.14 4.45
C GLU A 69 3.25 -6.70 4.78
N PHE A 70 3.15 -6.35 6.06
CA PHE A 70 3.40 -5.00 6.54
C PHE A 70 4.62 -4.97 7.46
N ALA A 71 5.47 -3.97 7.28
CA ALA A 71 6.54 -3.64 8.21
C ALA A 71 6.38 -2.19 8.68
N SER A 72 6.94 -1.89 9.87
CA SER A 72 7.06 -0.52 10.35
C SER A 72 8.38 0.06 9.87
N ILE A 73 8.33 0.98 8.91
CA ILE A 73 9.50 1.65 8.34
C ILE A 73 9.41 3.13 8.71
N PRO A 74 10.51 3.76 9.18
CA PRO A 74 10.51 5.20 9.45
C PRO A 74 10.23 6.01 8.17
N ASP A 75 9.36 7.01 8.27
CA ASP A 75 9.13 8.00 7.22
C ASP A 75 10.33 8.95 7.07
N GLY A 76 10.27 9.88 6.12
CA GLY A 76 11.31 10.89 5.92
C GLY A 76 11.54 11.84 7.11
N ARG A 77 10.72 11.77 8.16
CA ARG A 77 10.84 12.51 9.43
C ARG A 77 11.20 11.59 10.60
N GLY A 78 11.51 10.31 10.34
CA GLY A 78 11.87 9.32 11.35
C GLY A 78 10.68 8.74 12.14
N ARG A 79 9.44 9.03 11.75
CA ARG A 79 8.24 8.51 12.42
C ARG A 79 7.91 7.12 11.88
N PRO A 80 7.56 6.14 12.73
CA PRO A 80 7.18 4.82 12.25
C PRO A 80 5.94 4.90 11.35
N GLN A 81 6.04 4.34 10.15
CA GLN A 81 4.96 4.25 9.17
C GLN A 81 4.79 2.81 8.72
N GLN A 82 3.56 2.30 8.75
CA GLN A 82 3.25 1.01 8.14
C GLN A 82 3.47 1.08 6.63
N THR A 83 4.28 0.15 6.13
CA THR A 83 4.67 0.05 4.72
C THR A 83 4.49 -1.39 4.27
N ILE A 84 3.96 -1.59 3.06
CA ILE A 84 3.85 -2.93 2.47
C ILE A 84 5.21 -3.36 1.95
N THR A 85 5.68 -4.52 2.40
CA THR A 85 6.98 -5.12 2.04
C THR A 85 6.85 -6.44 1.28
N GLY A 86 5.66 -7.04 1.26
CA GLY A 86 5.38 -8.28 0.55
C GLY A 86 3.96 -8.30 -0.01
N VAL A 87 3.80 -8.85 -1.21
CA VAL A 87 2.51 -8.94 -1.92
C VAL A 87 2.37 -10.31 -2.56
N LYS A 88 1.20 -10.92 -2.42
CA LYS A 88 0.86 -12.14 -3.17
C LYS A 88 -0.58 -12.05 -3.66
N LEU A 89 -0.76 -12.15 -4.98
CA LEU A 89 -2.09 -12.22 -5.58
C LEU A 89 -2.76 -13.52 -5.13
N GLN A 90 -3.99 -13.41 -4.63
CA GLN A 90 -4.83 -14.57 -4.43
C GLN A 90 -5.66 -14.82 -5.69
N ALA A 91 -5.64 -16.07 -6.17
CA ALA A 91 -6.46 -16.55 -7.27
C ALA A 91 -7.83 -17.03 -6.74
#